data_AF-A8XU81-F1
#
_entry.id   AF-A8XU81-F1
#
_cell.length_a   1.000
_cell.length_b   1.000
_cell.length_c   1.000
_cell.angle_alpha   90.00
_cell.angle_beta   90.00
_cell.angle_gamma   90.00
#
_symmetry.space_group_name_H-M   'P 1'
#
loop_
_entity.id
_entity.type
_entity.pdbx_description
1 polymer ?
#
loop_
_entity_poly.entity_id
_entity_poly.type
_entity_poly.pdbx_seq_one_letter_code
_entity_poly.pdbx_strand_id
1 'polypeptide(L)'
;MFSISESPEKSEISESQNIGISESQNLRISESQNLGISESQNLRISEFQNLRISESQNLRISESQNLRFSEFQNPRISESQNLRISESQNFRISESQNLRILESQNLRISDSQNLESQNLGISESQILRISESQNLRISESQSLKISKYQNLRISESHNLGISESQNLRISESQNLRISESQNLKISESQNPIIPKSHNLKIFYCLETCPFSVLQYFQNVLLKI
;
A
#
# COMPACT_ATOMS: atom_id res chain seq x y z
N MET A 1 -0.04 -33.42 2.89
CA MET A 1 0.64 -32.37 2.11
C MET A 1 1.38 -33.07 0.99
N PHE A 2 1.00 -32.81 -0.26
CA PHE A 2 1.76 -33.29 -1.43
C PHE A 2 2.93 -32.34 -1.66
N SER A 3 4.14 -32.85 -1.78
CA SER A 3 5.33 -32.03 -2.00
C SER A 3 5.91 -32.33 -3.38
N ILE A 4 6.07 -31.28 -4.18
CA ILE A 4 6.76 -31.31 -5.47
C ILE A 4 8.12 -30.65 -5.24
N SER A 5 9.19 -31.43 -5.33
CA SER A 5 10.55 -30.91 -5.19
C SER A 5 10.92 -30.01 -6.36
N GLU A 6 10.54 -30.38 -7.57
CA GLU A 6 10.82 -29.62 -8.78
C GLU A 6 9.67 -29.87 -9.75
N SER A 7 8.93 -28.82 -10.12
CA SER A 7 7.88 -28.96 -11.13
C SER A 7 8.52 -28.94 -12.53
N PRO A 8 7.99 -29.67 -13.52
CA PRO A 8 8.43 -29.52 -14.91
C PRO A 8 8.36 -28.06 -15.37
N GLU A 9 9.12 -27.72 -16.41
CA GLU A 9 9.25 -26.35 -16.96
C GLU A 9 7.91 -25.62 -17.13
N LYS A 10 6.84 -26.39 -17.40
CA LYS A 10 5.46 -25.95 -17.33
C LYS A 10 4.61 -26.97 -16.58
N SER A 11 3.89 -26.52 -15.55
CA SER A 11 2.95 -27.34 -14.79
C SER A 11 1.58 -26.65 -14.67
N GLU A 12 0.53 -27.46 -14.76
CA GLU A 12 -0.86 -27.02 -14.61
C GLU A 12 -1.53 -27.92 -13.55
N ILE A 13 -2.09 -27.31 -12.51
CA ILE A 13 -2.78 -27.98 -11.41
C ILE A 13 -4.21 -27.44 -11.39
N SER A 14 -5.19 -28.31 -11.62
CA SER A 14 -6.59 -27.90 -11.63
C SER A 14 -7.12 -27.67 -10.23
N GLU A 15 -6.94 -28.62 -9.32
CA GLU A 15 -7.45 -28.53 -7.96
C GLU A 15 -6.48 -29.23 -7.00
N SER A 16 -6.26 -28.63 -5.84
CA SER A 16 -5.43 -29.22 -4.80
C SER A 16 -5.87 -28.80 -3.40
N GLN A 17 -5.76 -29.71 -2.45
CA GLN A 17 -6.11 -29.40 -1.06
C GLN A 17 -4.90 -28.84 -0.30
N ASN A 18 -3.77 -29.53 -0.33
CA ASN A 18 -2.55 -29.13 0.38
C ASN A 18 -1.32 -29.48 -0.44
N ILE A 19 -0.66 -28.48 -1.00
CA ILE A 19 0.52 -28.68 -1.84
C ILE A 19 1.68 -27.77 -1.45
N GLY A 20 2.87 -28.35 -1.42
CA GLY A 20 4.15 -27.66 -1.30
C GLY A 20 4.93 -27.81 -2.58
N ILE A 21 5.50 -26.73 -3.09
CA ILE A 21 6.34 -26.72 -4.30
C ILE A 21 7.63 -26.02 -3.92
N SER A 22 8.76 -26.72 -4.01
CA SER A 22 10.04 -26.07 -3.69
C SER A 22 10.43 -25.11 -4.81
N GLU A 23 10.42 -25.56 -6.06
CA GLU A 23 10.80 -24.73 -7.20
C GLU A 23 9.89 -24.96 -8.41
N SER A 24 9.57 -23.87 -9.13
CA SER A 24 8.86 -23.92 -10.40
C SER A 24 9.24 -22.79 -11.35
N GLN A 25 9.28 -23.10 -12.64
CA GLN A 25 9.54 -22.10 -13.69
C GLN A 25 8.24 -21.45 -14.18
N ASN A 26 7.27 -22.26 -14.64
CA ASN A 26 5.95 -21.78 -15.06
C ASN A 26 4.84 -22.63 -14.45
N LEU A 27 4.19 -22.09 -13.42
CA LEU A 27 3.15 -22.79 -12.69
C LEU A 27 1.80 -22.09 -12.85
N ARG A 28 0.78 -22.87 -13.21
CA ARG A 28 -0.61 -22.44 -13.24
C ARG A 28 -1.44 -23.28 -12.29
N ILE A 29 -2.17 -22.63 -11.41
CA ILE A 29 -3.06 -23.28 -10.47
C ILE A 29 -4.44 -22.65 -10.61
N SER A 30 -5.46 -23.46 -10.89
CA SER A 30 -6.83 -22.96 -10.94
C SER A 30 -7.35 -22.77 -9.51
N GLU A 31 -7.31 -23.81 -8.68
CA GLU A 31 -7.81 -23.74 -7.31
C GLU A 31 -6.90 -24.48 -6.32
N SER A 32 -6.69 -23.88 -5.15
CA SER A 32 -6.03 -24.56 -4.03
C SER A 32 -6.51 -24.07 -2.67
N GLN A 33 -6.69 -24.96 -1.69
CA GLN A 33 -6.94 -24.49 -0.32
C GLN A 33 -5.66 -23.96 0.34
N ASN A 34 -4.61 -24.78 0.41
CA ASN A 34 -3.33 -24.40 1.02
C ASN A 34 -2.16 -24.68 0.08
N LEU A 35 -1.44 -23.62 -0.25
CA LEU A 35 -0.31 -23.65 -1.18
C LEU A 35 0.92 -23.00 -0.54
N GLY A 36 2.02 -23.75 -0.48
CA GLY A 36 3.34 -23.26 -0.11
C GLY A 36 4.28 -23.34 -1.29
N ILE A 37 4.90 -22.23 -1.67
CA ILE A 37 5.88 -22.18 -2.76
C ILE A 37 7.16 -21.54 -2.22
N SER A 38 8.30 -22.21 -2.32
CA SER A 38 9.56 -21.57 -1.93
C SER A 38 10.00 -20.59 -3.02
N GLU A 39 10.13 -21.05 -4.27
CA GLU A 39 10.56 -20.22 -5.38
C GLU A 39 9.71 -20.44 -6.65
N SER A 40 9.37 -19.34 -7.34
CA SER A 40 8.73 -19.42 -8.65
C SER A 40 9.08 -18.26 -9.57
N GLN A 41 9.45 -18.54 -10.82
CA GLN A 41 9.66 -17.51 -11.83
C GLN A 41 8.35 -16.89 -12.32
N ASN A 42 7.43 -17.72 -12.86
CA ASN A 42 6.13 -17.27 -13.36
C ASN A 42 4.99 -18.07 -12.72
N LEU A 43 4.18 -17.38 -11.91
CA LEU A 43 3.07 -17.98 -11.20
C LEU A 43 1.75 -17.30 -11.58
N ARG A 44 0.77 -18.12 -11.96
CA ARG A 44 -0.62 -17.68 -12.13
C ARG A 44 -1.53 -18.55 -11.29
N ILE A 45 -2.29 -17.92 -10.41
CA ILE A 45 -3.26 -18.60 -9.57
C ILE A 45 -4.60 -17.90 -9.73
N SER A 46 -5.65 -18.66 -10.01
CA SER A 46 -7.00 -18.07 -10.04
C SER A 46 -7.50 -17.86 -8.62
N GLU A 47 -7.62 -18.92 -7.82
CA GLU A 47 -8.25 -18.86 -6.50
C GLU A 47 -7.49 -19.68 -5.46
N PHE A 48 -7.40 -19.16 -4.23
CA PHE A 48 -6.96 -19.95 -3.07
C PHE A 48 -7.42 -19.37 -1.72
N GLN A 49 -7.38 -20.21 -0.69
CA GLN A 49 -7.64 -19.75 0.69
C GLN A 49 -6.37 -19.26 1.37
N ASN A 50 -5.30 -20.07 1.43
CA ASN A 50 -4.04 -19.69 2.06
C ASN A 50 -2.85 -19.95 1.14
N LEU A 51 -2.10 -18.90 0.84
CA LEU A 51 -0.87 -19.01 0.05
C LEU A 51 0.29 -18.34 0.77
N ARG A 52 1.41 -19.07 0.79
CA ARG A 52 2.72 -18.58 1.22
C ARG A 52 3.70 -18.73 0.09
N ILE A 53 4.34 -17.64 -0.30
CA ILE A 53 5.45 -17.67 -1.25
C ILE A 53 6.65 -17.00 -0.61
N SER A 54 7.81 -17.65 -0.63
CA SER A 54 9.04 -16.99 -0.21
C SER A 54 9.51 -16.03 -1.29
N GLU A 55 9.71 -16.52 -2.51
CA GLU A 55 10.28 -15.73 -3.62
C GLU A 55 9.50 -15.92 -4.93
N SER A 56 9.22 -14.81 -5.64
CA SER A 56 8.70 -14.88 -7.02
C SER A 56 8.99 -13.67 -7.90
N GLN A 57 9.26 -13.89 -9.19
CA GLN A 57 9.51 -12.80 -10.15
C GLN A 57 8.28 -12.24 -10.86
N ASN A 58 7.29 -13.07 -11.17
CA ASN A 58 6.07 -12.67 -11.86
C ASN A 58 4.89 -13.43 -11.28
N LEU A 59 4.09 -12.73 -10.49
CA LEU A 59 2.91 -13.31 -9.85
C LEU A 59 1.63 -12.66 -10.35
N ARG A 60 0.65 -13.49 -10.71
CA ARG A 60 -0.73 -13.05 -10.94
C ARG A 60 -1.69 -13.87 -10.10
N ILE A 61 -2.49 -13.18 -9.31
CA ILE A 61 -3.54 -13.77 -8.47
C ILE A 61 -4.85 -13.07 -8.79
N SER A 62 -5.91 -13.84 -9.03
CA SER A 62 -7.24 -13.28 -9.20
C SER A 62 -7.90 -13.07 -7.83
N GLU A 63 -8.04 -14.11 -7.02
CA GLU A 63 -8.73 -14.00 -5.73
C GLU A 63 -7.98 -14.75 -4.63
N SER A 64 -8.06 -14.21 -3.41
CA SER A 64 -7.42 -14.80 -2.24
C SER A 64 -8.05 -14.41 -0.91
N GLN A 65 -8.04 -15.32 0.06
CA GLN A 65 -8.35 -14.97 1.45
C GLN A 65 -7.10 -14.51 2.20
N ASN A 66 -6.05 -15.35 2.28
CA ASN A 66 -4.85 -15.06 3.04
C ASN A 66 -3.58 -15.22 2.22
N LEU A 67 -2.82 -14.14 2.16
CA LEU A 67 -1.58 -14.03 1.43
C LEU A 67 -0.42 -13.61 2.31
N ARG A 68 0.68 -14.35 2.19
CA ARG A 68 1.96 -13.98 2.78
C ARG A 68 3.08 -14.17 1.78
N PHE A 69 3.82 -13.08 1.58
CA PHE A 69 4.95 -13.04 0.70
C PHE A 69 6.17 -12.45 1.41
N SER A 70 7.33 -13.06 1.19
CA SER A 70 8.59 -12.47 1.65
C SER A 70 9.10 -11.50 0.59
N GLU A 71 9.50 -11.98 -0.58
CA GLU A 71 10.19 -11.18 -1.60
C GLU A 71 9.61 -11.42 -2.98
N PHE A 72 9.40 -10.35 -3.75
CA PHE A 72 8.90 -10.50 -5.11
C PHE A 72 9.13 -9.31 -6.02
N GLN A 73 9.05 -9.61 -7.31
CA GLN A 73 9.01 -8.64 -8.38
C GLN A 73 7.66 -8.73 -9.10
N ASN A 74 7.11 -7.57 -9.49
CA ASN A 74 5.94 -7.42 -10.36
C ASN A 74 4.64 -8.20 -10.02
N PRO A 75 4.18 -8.36 -8.76
CA PRO A 75 2.90 -9.01 -8.53
C PRO A 75 1.75 -8.16 -8.99
N ARG A 76 0.72 -8.87 -9.40
CA ARG A 76 -0.60 -8.32 -9.68
C ARG A 76 -1.63 -9.16 -8.96
N ILE A 77 -2.34 -8.53 -8.04
CA ILE A 77 -3.40 -9.16 -7.26
C ILE A 77 -4.68 -8.40 -7.57
N SER A 78 -5.70 -9.10 -8.06
CA SER A 78 -7.00 -8.47 -8.26
C SER A 78 -7.68 -8.28 -6.91
N GLU A 79 -7.85 -9.34 -6.11
CA GLU A 79 -8.53 -9.27 -4.82
C GLU A 79 -7.81 -10.06 -3.72
N SER A 80 -7.76 -9.49 -2.51
CA SER A 80 -7.27 -10.19 -1.32
C SER A 80 -7.91 -9.71 -0.02
N GLN A 81 -8.39 -10.62 0.82
CA GLN A 81 -8.87 -10.23 2.15
C GLN A 81 -7.72 -9.79 3.06
N ASN A 82 -6.69 -10.62 3.22
CA ASN A 82 -5.54 -10.35 4.07
C ASN A 82 -4.24 -10.55 3.29
N LEU A 83 -3.52 -9.46 3.05
CA LEU A 83 -2.24 -9.49 2.37
C LEU A 83 -1.12 -8.96 3.25
N ARG A 84 -0.07 -9.77 3.41
CA ARG A 84 1.17 -9.39 4.07
C ARG A 84 2.35 -9.59 3.13
N ILE A 85 3.16 -8.55 3.04
CA ILE A 85 4.31 -8.46 2.15
C ILE A 85 5.46 -7.92 2.98
N SER A 86 6.59 -8.62 2.97
CA SER A 86 7.82 -8.03 3.49
C SER A 86 8.39 -7.05 2.46
N GLU A 87 8.74 -7.52 1.27
CA GLU A 87 9.44 -6.70 0.28
C GLU A 87 8.86 -6.86 -1.11
N SER A 88 8.84 -5.75 -1.86
CA SER A 88 8.20 -5.72 -3.16
C SER A 88 8.77 -4.72 -4.15
N GLN A 89 8.84 -5.13 -5.41
CA GLN A 89 9.09 -4.24 -6.54
C GLN A 89 7.90 -4.23 -7.51
N ASN A 90 7.44 -3.05 -7.91
CA ASN A 90 6.36 -2.86 -8.90
C ASN A 90 5.04 -3.59 -8.56
N PHE A 91 4.63 -3.52 -7.30
CA PHE A 91 3.43 -4.19 -6.83
C PHE A 91 2.16 -3.44 -7.24
N ARG A 92 1.18 -4.19 -7.75
CA ARG A 92 -0.16 -3.70 -8.05
C ARG A 92 -1.21 -4.56 -7.36
N ILE A 93 -2.11 -3.89 -6.67
CA ILE A 93 -3.31 -4.51 -6.13
C ILE A 93 -4.53 -3.70 -6.51
N SER A 94 -5.57 -4.39 -6.97
CA SER A 94 -6.83 -3.72 -7.27
C SER A 94 -7.59 -3.51 -5.99
N GLU A 95 -7.87 -4.58 -5.23
CA GLU A 95 -8.64 -4.53 -3.98
C GLU A 95 -8.00 -5.31 -2.83
N SER A 96 -8.01 -4.73 -1.62
CA SER A 96 -7.65 -5.46 -0.39
C SER A 96 -8.34 -4.91 0.85
N GLN A 97 -8.74 -5.79 1.77
CA GLN A 97 -9.32 -5.38 3.05
C GLN A 97 -8.26 -4.99 4.08
N ASN A 98 -7.27 -5.87 4.27
CA ASN A 98 -6.18 -5.69 5.20
C ASN A 98 -4.86 -5.88 4.47
N LEU A 99 -4.11 -4.79 4.34
CA LEU A 99 -2.81 -4.79 3.69
C LEU A 99 -1.73 -4.38 4.69
N ARG A 100 -0.67 -5.18 4.76
CA ARG A 100 0.57 -4.79 5.43
C ARG A 100 1.74 -4.99 4.49
N ILE A 101 2.46 -3.90 4.25
CA ILE A 101 3.68 -3.88 3.45
C ILE A 101 4.78 -3.29 4.31
N LEU A 102 5.89 -4.02 4.47
CA LEU A 102 7.06 -3.46 5.14
C LEU A 102 7.77 -2.52 4.17
N GLU A 103 8.20 -3.03 3.01
CA GLU A 103 8.94 -2.24 2.03
C GLU A 103 8.38 -2.41 0.60
N SER A 104 8.35 -1.30 -0.13
CA SER A 104 8.02 -1.30 -1.55
C SER A 104 8.76 -0.23 -2.35
N GLN A 105 9.27 -0.57 -3.52
CA GLN A 105 9.80 0.46 -4.43
C GLN A 105 8.67 1.18 -5.18
N ASN A 106 7.74 0.44 -5.75
CA ASN A 106 6.64 1.00 -6.53
C ASN A 106 5.36 0.27 -6.17
N LEU A 107 4.44 0.97 -5.53
CA LEU A 107 3.18 0.42 -5.10
C LEU A 107 2.01 1.21 -5.70
N ARG A 108 1.08 0.48 -6.32
CA ARG A 108 -0.19 1.03 -6.81
C ARG A 108 -1.36 0.25 -6.23
N ILE A 109 -2.28 0.99 -5.63
CA ILE A 109 -3.52 0.48 -5.05
C ILE A 109 -4.67 1.22 -5.75
N SER A 110 -5.51 0.49 -6.47
CA SER A 110 -6.62 1.09 -7.23
C SER A 110 -7.78 1.44 -6.31
N ASP A 111 -8.53 0.46 -5.83
CA ASP A 111 -9.76 0.69 -5.08
C ASP A 111 -9.81 -0.19 -3.83
N SER A 112 -10.03 0.43 -2.68
CA SER A 112 -10.19 -0.30 -1.42
C SER A 112 -11.56 0.07 -0.81
N GLN A 113 -12.58 0.12 -1.67
CA GLN A 113 -13.88 0.70 -1.35
C GLN A 113 -14.88 -0.28 -0.71
N ASN A 114 -14.75 -1.59 -0.89
CA ASN A 114 -15.93 -2.45 -0.75
C ASN A 114 -16.30 -2.93 0.66
N LEU A 115 -15.58 -2.58 1.73
CA LEU A 115 -15.85 -3.17 3.05
C LEU A 115 -15.72 -2.19 4.22
N GLU A 116 -16.64 -2.29 5.17
CA GLU A 116 -16.85 -1.39 6.32
C GLU A 116 -15.65 -1.27 7.28
N SER A 117 -14.60 -2.09 7.11
CA SER A 117 -13.40 -2.05 7.95
C SER A 117 -12.14 -2.40 7.17
N GLN A 118 -11.52 -1.40 6.54
CA GLN A 118 -10.22 -1.58 5.86
C GLN A 118 -9.09 -0.85 6.57
N ASN A 119 -7.94 -1.52 6.68
CA ASN A 119 -6.73 -0.99 7.28
C ASN A 119 -5.52 -1.31 6.41
N LEU A 120 -4.89 -0.26 5.87
CA LEU A 120 -3.65 -0.38 5.12
C LEU A 120 -2.50 0.20 5.97
N GLY A 121 -1.47 -0.62 6.18
CA GLY A 121 -0.24 -0.24 6.85
C GLY A 121 0.94 -0.42 5.91
N ILE A 122 1.65 0.68 5.63
CA ILE A 122 2.84 0.67 4.77
C ILE A 122 3.96 1.28 5.61
N SER A 123 5.04 0.54 5.83
CA SER A 123 6.16 1.08 6.60
C SER A 123 6.96 2.00 5.71
N GLU A 124 7.45 1.50 4.58
CA GLU A 124 8.32 2.26 3.68
C GLU A 124 7.91 2.10 2.21
N SER A 125 7.89 3.22 1.49
CA SER A 125 7.69 3.20 0.04
C SER A 125 8.43 4.30 -0.70
N GLN A 126 9.13 3.96 -1.78
CA GLN A 126 9.74 4.98 -2.64
C GLN A 126 8.65 5.73 -3.42
N ILE A 127 7.77 5.00 -4.12
CA ILE A 127 6.65 5.58 -4.86
C ILE A 127 5.36 4.86 -4.54
N LEU A 128 4.41 5.59 -3.98
CA LEU A 128 3.10 5.10 -3.59
C LEU A 128 1.98 5.88 -4.28
N ARG A 129 1.10 5.16 -4.96
CA ARG A 129 -0.15 5.70 -5.53
C ARG A 129 -1.34 4.93 -5.00
N ILE A 130 -2.29 5.64 -4.41
CA ILE A 130 -3.51 5.07 -3.86
C ILE A 130 -4.67 5.89 -4.38
N SER A 131 -5.62 5.29 -5.11
CA SER A 131 -6.81 6.05 -5.52
C SER A 131 -7.72 6.25 -4.33
N GLU A 132 -8.03 5.18 -3.58
CA GLU A 132 -8.93 5.29 -2.44
C GLU A 132 -8.61 4.35 -1.28
N SER A 133 -8.79 4.86 -0.04
CA SER A 133 -8.74 4.02 1.16
C SER A 133 -9.51 4.59 2.36
N GLN A 134 -10.04 3.71 3.21
CA GLN A 134 -10.71 4.10 4.45
C GLN A 134 -9.71 4.52 5.53
N ASN A 135 -8.85 3.60 5.98
CA ASN A 135 -7.84 3.87 7.00
C ASN A 135 -6.45 3.50 6.48
N LEU A 136 -5.58 4.50 6.41
CA LEU A 136 -4.24 4.35 5.87
C LEU A 136 -3.21 4.90 6.86
N ARG A 137 -2.19 4.08 7.15
CA ARG A 137 -1.03 4.47 7.93
C ARG A 137 0.22 4.25 7.09
N ILE A 138 1.01 5.31 6.97
CA ILE A 138 2.28 5.29 6.25
C ILE A 138 3.34 5.81 7.21
N SER A 139 4.41 5.04 7.43
CA SER A 139 5.52 5.54 8.24
C SER A 139 6.36 6.48 7.40
N GLU A 140 6.88 6.03 6.26
CA GLU A 140 7.74 6.84 5.40
C GLU A 140 7.39 6.67 3.92
N SER A 141 7.48 7.77 3.16
CA SER A 141 7.51 7.70 1.70
C SER A 141 8.30 8.82 1.03
N GLN A 142 8.94 8.53 -0.11
CA GLN A 142 9.57 9.59 -0.91
C GLN A 142 8.56 10.32 -1.80
N SER A 143 7.68 9.58 -2.47
CA SER A 143 6.64 10.17 -3.32
C SER A 143 5.30 9.48 -3.12
N LEU A 144 4.34 10.24 -2.62
CA LEU A 144 3.01 9.76 -2.28
C LEU A 144 1.94 10.57 -3.01
N LYS A 145 1.07 9.86 -3.74
CA LYS A 145 -0.14 10.44 -4.33
C LYS A 145 -1.36 9.66 -3.86
N ILE A 146 -2.28 10.37 -3.22
CA ILE A 146 -3.54 9.79 -2.74
C ILE A 146 -4.70 10.61 -3.28
N SER A 147 -5.67 9.96 -3.91
CA SER A 147 -6.85 10.68 -4.39
C SER A 147 -7.85 10.91 -3.26
N LYS A 148 -8.30 9.86 -2.57
CA LYS A 148 -9.35 9.96 -1.53
C LYS A 148 -9.06 9.10 -0.32
N TYR A 149 -9.40 9.60 0.86
CA TYR A 149 -9.44 8.80 2.07
C TYR A 149 -10.31 9.38 3.20
N GLN A 150 -10.71 8.52 4.13
CA GLN A 150 -11.36 8.95 5.38
C GLN A 150 -10.35 9.28 6.46
N ASN A 151 -9.47 8.36 6.84
CA ASN A 151 -8.47 8.55 7.90
C ASN A 151 -7.06 8.22 7.42
N LEU A 152 -6.20 9.23 7.35
CA LEU A 152 -4.80 9.06 6.97
C LEU A 152 -3.87 9.56 8.07
N ARG A 153 -2.88 8.74 8.38
CA ARG A 153 -1.73 9.12 9.19
C ARG A 153 -0.46 8.88 8.41
N ILE A 154 0.35 9.92 8.30
CA ILE A 154 1.68 9.87 7.68
C ILE A 154 2.67 10.36 8.73
N SER A 155 3.71 9.59 8.99
CA SER A 155 4.80 10.09 9.84
C SER A 155 5.67 11.01 9.01
N GLU A 156 6.25 10.52 7.91
CA GLU A 156 7.20 11.28 7.10
C GLU A 156 6.91 11.15 5.60
N SER A 157 7.03 12.27 4.87
CA SER A 157 6.97 12.25 3.41
C SER A 157 7.79 13.36 2.76
N HIS A 158 8.51 13.04 1.69
CA HIS A 158 9.23 14.08 0.94
C HIS A 158 8.27 14.83 -0.01
N ASN A 159 7.54 14.11 -0.86
CA ASN A 159 6.56 14.69 -1.77
C ASN A 159 5.18 14.07 -1.55
N LEU A 160 4.23 14.87 -1.09
CA LEU A 160 2.88 14.43 -0.76
C LEU A 160 1.82 15.22 -1.55
N GLY A 161 1.09 14.51 -2.40
CA GLY A 161 -0.08 15.02 -3.11
C GLY A 161 -1.35 14.33 -2.66
N ILE A 162 -2.30 15.09 -2.12
CA ILE A 162 -3.60 14.59 -1.67
C ILE A 162 -4.71 15.39 -2.35
N SER A 163 -5.69 14.69 -2.93
CA SER A 163 -6.84 15.39 -3.53
C SER A 163 -7.91 15.68 -2.50
N GLU A 164 -8.39 14.67 -1.77
CA GLU A 164 -9.51 14.82 -0.83
C GLU A 164 -9.30 14.00 0.44
N SER A 165 -9.74 14.55 1.57
CA SER A 165 -9.56 13.95 2.88
C SER A 165 -10.59 14.36 3.92
N GLN A 166 -11.01 13.42 4.77
CA GLN A 166 -11.79 13.77 5.98
C GLN A 166 -10.87 14.07 7.16
N ASN A 167 -10.07 13.11 7.62
CA ASN A 167 -9.16 13.25 8.76
C ASN A 167 -7.72 12.94 8.35
N LEU A 168 -6.88 13.96 8.34
CA LEU A 168 -5.47 13.86 8.01
C LEU A 168 -4.59 14.26 9.18
N ARG A 169 -3.61 13.43 9.47
CA ARG A 169 -2.48 13.75 10.35
C ARG A 169 -1.16 13.49 9.63
N ILE A 170 -0.31 14.51 9.61
CA ILE A 170 1.05 14.44 9.06
C ILE A 170 1.99 14.90 10.17
N SER A 171 3.00 14.09 10.51
CA SER A 171 4.05 14.58 11.41
C SER A 171 4.97 15.51 10.64
N GLU A 172 5.58 15.03 9.55
CA GLU A 172 6.56 15.81 8.79
C GLU A 172 6.37 15.66 7.27
N SER A 173 6.49 16.78 6.55
CA SER A 173 6.52 16.77 5.09
C SER A 173 7.35 17.89 4.49
N GLN A 174 8.09 17.61 3.42
CA GLN A 174 8.81 18.68 2.69
C GLN A 174 7.89 19.41 1.72
N ASN A 175 7.40 18.72 0.68
CA ASN A 175 6.53 19.29 -0.35
C ASN A 175 5.12 18.73 -0.22
N LEU A 176 4.22 19.53 0.35
CA LEU A 176 2.85 19.11 0.64
C LEU A 176 1.85 19.86 -0.23
N ARG A 177 0.99 19.11 -0.92
CA ARG A 177 -0.14 19.66 -1.66
C ARG A 177 -1.42 18.92 -1.30
N ILE A 178 -2.38 19.63 -0.74
CA ILE A 178 -3.69 19.08 -0.36
C ILE A 178 -4.78 19.93 -1.00
N SER A 179 -5.57 19.38 -1.92
CA SER A 179 -6.62 20.16 -2.58
C SER A 179 -7.79 20.45 -1.65
N GLU A 180 -8.25 19.44 -0.87
CA GLU A 180 -9.36 19.58 0.07
C GLU A 180 -9.18 18.69 1.32
N SER A 181 -9.53 19.27 2.48
CA SER A 181 -9.55 18.56 3.75
C SER A 181 -10.64 19.07 4.70
N GLN A 182 -11.26 18.18 5.49
CA GLN A 182 -12.13 18.61 6.59
C GLN A 182 -11.33 18.90 7.85
N ASN A 183 -10.61 17.89 8.37
CA ASN A 183 -9.80 17.98 9.59
C ASN A 183 -8.33 17.68 9.27
N LEU A 184 -7.48 18.70 9.34
CA LEU A 184 -6.07 18.60 8.98
C LEU A 184 -5.18 19.00 10.15
N LYS A 185 -4.28 18.09 10.55
CA LYS A 185 -3.22 18.35 11.53
C LYS A 185 -1.86 18.07 10.92
N ILE A 186 -0.97 19.04 10.97
CA ILE A 186 0.40 18.95 10.46
C ILE A 186 1.35 19.43 11.56
N SER A 187 2.30 18.60 11.99
CA SER A 187 3.30 19.05 12.96
C SER A 187 4.34 19.95 12.30
N GLU A 188 4.94 19.51 11.19
CA GLU A 188 5.95 20.27 10.46
C GLU A 188 5.77 20.14 8.94
N SER A 189 5.87 21.26 8.23
CA SER A 189 5.94 21.27 6.78
C SER A 189 6.80 22.41 6.23
N GLN A 190 7.64 22.14 5.23
CA GLN A 190 8.44 23.19 4.57
C GLN A 190 7.60 23.94 3.51
N ASN A 191 6.96 23.24 2.57
CA ASN A 191 6.24 23.88 1.46
C ASN A 191 4.78 23.41 1.37
N PRO A 192 3.88 23.81 2.29
CA PRO A 192 2.48 23.42 2.26
C PRO A 192 1.64 24.28 1.31
N ILE A 193 0.92 23.65 0.39
CA ILE A 193 -0.10 24.27 -0.48
C ILE A 193 -1.46 23.66 -0.14
N ILE A 194 -2.27 24.42 0.60
CA ILE A 194 -3.58 23.99 1.12
C ILE A 194 -4.62 25.10 0.85
N PRO A 195 -5.28 25.11 -0.33
CA PRO A 195 -6.27 26.12 -0.67
C PRO A 195 -7.62 25.95 0.06
N LYS A 196 -8.00 24.73 0.46
CA LYS A 196 -9.29 24.46 1.12
C LYS A 196 -9.14 23.54 2.33
N SER A 197 -9.46 24.08 3.50
CA SER A 197 -9.57 23.31 4.75
C SER A 197 -10.58 23.94 5.69
N HIS A 198 -11.37 23.12 6.38
CA HIS A 198 -12.34 23.61 7.38
C HIS A 198 -11.72 23.76 8.77
N ASN A 199 -10.94 22.76 9.20
CA ASN A 199 -10.27 22.71 10.50
C ASN A 199 -8.78 22.41 10.32
N LEU A 200 -8.00 23.45 10.02
CA LEU A 200 -6.55 23.37 9.83
C LEU A 200 -5.79 23.66 11.14
N LYS A 201 -4.84 22.78 11.48
CA LYS A 201 -3.84 23.01 12.54
C LYS A 201 -2.45 22.68 12.00
N ILE A 202 -1.60 23.69 11.86
CA ILE A 202 -0.19 23.53 11.51
C ILE A 202 0.65 24.07 12.66
N PHE A 203 1.60 23.29 13.17
CA PHE A 203 2.46 23.71 14.29
C PHE A 203 3.71 24.44 13.80
N TYR A 204 4.41 23.89 12.79
CA TYR A 204 5.62 24.49 12.21
C TYR A 204 5.53 24.56 10.69
N CYS A 205 5.88 25.73 10.15
CA CYS A 205 5.96 26.01 8.72
C CYS A 205 7.28 26.74 8.44
N LEU A 206 8.18 26.11 7.68
CA LEU A 206 9.49 26.68 7.37
C LEU A 206 9.47 27.34 5.99
N GLU A 207 10.14 28.48 5.81
CA GLU A 207 10.39 29.15 4.52
C GLU A 207 9.20 29.81 3.80
N THR A 208 8.11 29.11 3.46
CA THR A 208 6.99 29.73 2.69
C THR A 208 5.60 29.21 3.08
N CYS A 209 4.91 29.94 3.96
CA CYS A 209 3.50 29.70 4.22
C CYS A 209 2.63 30.58 3.29
N PRO A 210 1.86 30.01 2.34
CA PRO A 210 0.98 30.81 1.49
C PRO A 210 -0.08 31.53 2.33
N PHE A 211 -0.53 32.69 1.85
CA PHE A 211 -1.45 33.57 2.57
C PHE A 211 -2.74 32.88 3.05
N SER A 212 -3.21 31.85 2.32
CA SER A 212 -4.36 31.02 2.70
C SER A 212 -4.15 30.22 3.98
N VAL A 213 -2.90 29.92 4.36
CA VAL A 213 -2.52 29.20 5.58
C VAL A 213 -2.27 30.17 6.73
N LEU A 214 -1.80 31.39 6.44
CA LEU A 214 -1.48 32.41 7.45
C LEU A 214 -2.68 32.81 8.33
N GLN A 215 -3.91 32.74 7.82
CA GLN A 215 -5.12 33.10 8.57
C GLN A 215 -5.48 32.11 9.70
N TYR A 216 -4.85 30.92 9.74
CA TYR A 216 -5.20 29.83 10.66
C TYR A 216 -4.14 29.56 11.74
N PHE A 217 -3.08 30.37 11.84
CA PHE A 217 -2.09 30.22 12.90
C PHE A 217 -2.61 30.74 14.23
N GLN A 218 -2.77 29.84 15.20
CA GLN A 218 -3.23 30.22 16.54
C GLN A 218 -2.13 30.37 17.60
N ASN A 219 -0.84 30.17 17.30
CA ASN A 219 0.30 30.57 18.15
C ASN A 219 1.60 30.32 17.37
N VAL A 220 2.23 31.37 16.83
CA VAL A 220 3.55 31.27 16.19
C VAL A 220 4.61 31.70 17.19
N LEU A 221 5.42 30.77 17.66
CA LEU A 221 6.78 31.11 18.09
C LEU A 221 7.63 31.15 16.82
N LEU A 222 7.79 32.34 16.25
CA LEU A 222 8.78 32.59 15.20
C LEU A 222 10.15 32.32 15.85
N LYS A 223 10.82 31.24 15.47
CA LYS A 223 12.27 31.22 15.54
C LYS A 223 12.79 31.63 14.18
N ILE A 224 13.40 32.81 14.20
CA ILE A 224 14.14 33.48 13.13
C ILE A 224 15.22 32.54 12.60
#